data_AF-A0A9D8ISS9-F1
#
_entry.id   AF-A0A9D8ISS9-F1
#
_cell.length_a   1.000
_cell.length_b   1.000
_cell.length_c   1.000
_cell.angle_alpha   90.00
_cell.angle_beta   90.00
_cell.angle_gamma   90.00
#
_symmetry.space_group_name_H-M   'P 1'
#
loop_
_entity.id
_entity.type
_entity.pdbx_description
1 polymer ?
#
loop_
_entity_poly.entity_id
_entity_poly.type
_entity_poly.pdbx_seq_one_letter_code
_entity_poly.pdbx_strand_id
1 'polypeptide(L)'
;MMPLSATPPMHALSTRPPALPLSTQSPIAPLSPRAPRNSLRHGHGPDAAELDPGRIGVAGLEHARPPSLDAFERTLAEARRDGEIRDAARALTSQALVLPVLQQLRAGSLAWGPFRDNEAAKAFAPLLDQAISDRIAASPRLGVTERIEERLRARTQPSASTQGRALA
;
A
#
# COMPACT_ATOMS: atom_id res chain seq x y z
N MET A 1 78.29 32.15 -6.60
CA MET A 1 77.50 32.42 -7.82
C MET A 1 76.40 31.36 -7.91
N MET A 2 75.13 31.76 -7.75
CA MET A 2 73.96 31.03 -8.26
C MET A 2 73.74 31.41 -9.76
N PRO A 3 72.79 30.84 -10.53
CA PRO A 3 72.09 29.53 -10.46
C PRO A 3 71.96 28.82 -11.84
N LEU A 4 71.67 27.51 -11.86
CA LEU A 4 70.98 26.79 -12.95
C LEU A 4 70.05 25.79 -12.26
N SER A 5 68.80 26.13 -11.97
CA SER A 5 67.63 26.08 -12.86
C SER A 5 67.50 24.75 -13.61
N ALA A 6 66.75 23.83 -13.02
CA ALA A 6 66.11 22.72 -13.73
C ALA A 6 64.86 22.29 -12.94
N THR A 7 63.79 23.05 -13.17
CA THR A 7 62.41 22.74 -12.79
C THR A 7 61.96 21.44 -13.47
N PRO A 8 61.37 20.45 -12.78
CA PRO A 8 60.72 19.33 -13.46
C PRO A 8 59.41 19.78 -14.12
N PRO A 9 59.13 19.40 -15.38
CA PRO A 9 57.89 19.76 -16.04
C PRO A 9 56.70 19.01 -15.43
N MET A 10 55.65 19.79 -15.17
CA MET A 10 54.29 19.36 -14.90
C MET A 10 53.78 18.43 -16.01
N HIS A 11 53.67 17.14 -15.74
CA HIS A 11 52.75 16.27 -16.48
C HIS A 11 51.43 16.23 -15.74
N ALA A 12 50.56 17.19 -16.06
CA ALA A 12 49.14 17.08 -15.81
C ALA A 12 48.63 15.85 -16.58
N LEU A 13 48.46 14.71 -15.90
CA LEU A 13 47.59 13.65 -16.40
C LEU A 13 46.17 14.19 -16.37
N SER A 14 45.77 14.79 -17.49
CA SER A 14 44.38 15.04 -17.83
C SER A 14 43.71 13.69 -18.01
N THR A 15 43.21 13.16 -16.90
CA THR A 15 42.28 12.02 -16.88
C THR A 15 41.00 12.48 -17.54
N ARG A 16 40.95 12.39 -18.87
CA ARG A 16 39.70 12.56 -19.62
C ARG A 16 38.96 11.22 -19.54
N PRO A 17 37.82 11.13 -18.82
CA PRO A 17 37.02 9.91 -18.86
C PRO A 17 36.47 9.72 -20.29
N PRO A 18 36.29 8.46 -20.74
CA PRO A 18 35.59 8.20 -22.00
C PRO A 18 34.16 8.76 -21.89
N ALA A 19 33.75 9.55 -22.88
CA ALA A 19 32.37 9.95 -23.02
C ALA A 19 31.53 8.67 -23.23
N LEU A 20 30.73 8.32 -22.22
CA LEU A 20 29.71 7.29 -22.36
C LEU A 20 28.72 7.74 -23.44
N PRO A 21 28.36 6.89 -24.41
CA PRO A 21 27.27 7.21 -25.32
C PRO A 21 25.99 7.36 -24.49
N LEU A 22 25.34 8.51 -24.66
CA LEU A 22 24.04 8.84 -24.11
C LEU A 22 23.07 7.73 -24.54
N SER A 23 22.76 6.80 -23.64
CA SER A 23 21.75 5.78 -23.88
C SER A 23 20.44 6.52 -24.11
N THR A 24 19.98 6.49 -25.36
CA THR A 24 18.70 7.01 -25.81
C THR A 24 17.62 6.41 -24.93
N GLN A 25 17.13 7.25 -24.01
CA GLN A 25 15.95 7.00 -23.21
C GLN A 25 14.81 6.70 -24.18
N SER A 26 14.43 5.43 -24.28
CA SER A 26 13.26 5.03 -25.04
C SER A 26 12.06 5.72 -24.39
N PRO A 27 11.28 6.53 -25.12
CA PRO A 27 10.08 7.12 -24.56
C PRO A 27 9.13 5.97 -24.21
N ILE A 28 8.79 5.89 -22.93
CA ILE A 28 7.75 5.01 -22.41
C ILE A 28 6.49 5.32 -23.22
N ALA A 29 6.05 4.36 -24.03
CA ALA A 29 4.76 4.45 -24.69
C ALA A 29 3.68 4.64 -23.62
N PRO A 30 2.79 5.66 -23.72
CA PRO A 30 1.68 5.76 -22.80
C PRO A 30 0.78 4.53 -23.00
N LEU A 31 0.60 3.74 -21.93
CA LEU A 31 -0.43 2.70 -21.91
C LEU A 31 -1.77 3.36 -22.24
N SER A 32 -2.32 2.97 -23.39
CA SER A 32 -3.66 3.34 -23.81
C SER A 32 -4.67 2.82 -22.77
N PRO A 33 -5.52 3.67 -22.15
CA PRO A 33 -6.58 3.20 -21.28
C PRO A 33 -7.62 2.47 -22.12
N ARG A 34 -7.61 1.14 -22.04
CA ARG A 34 -8.60 0.26 -22.64
C ARG A 34 -9.98 0.57 -22.06
N ALA A 35 -10.84 1.17 -22.89
CA ALA A 35 -12.23 1.48 -22.55
C ALA A 35 -13.01 0.21 -22.13
N PRO A 36 -13.96 0.31 -21.19
CA PRO A 36 -14.84 -0.81 -20.86
C PRO A 36 -15.82 -1.04 -22.02
N ARG A 37 -15.68 -2.19 -22.69
CA ARG A 37 -16.70 -2.72 -23.61
C ARG A 37 -17.93 -3.11 -22.78
N ASN A 38 -18.92 -2.24 -22.74
CA ASN A 38 -20.24 -2.55 -22.22
C ASN A 38 -20.93 -3.48 -23.25
N SER A 39 -21.02 -4.77 -22.92
CA SER A 39 -21.66 -5.77 -23.77
C SER A 39 -23.17 -5.54 -23.72
N LEU A 40 -23.68 -4.87 -24.75
CA LEU A 40 -25.09 -4.69 -25.04
C LEU A 40 -25.72 -6.08 -25.22
N ARG A 41 -26.43 -6.55 -24.19
CA ARG A 41 -27.23 -7.78 -24.23
C ARG A 41 -28.48 -7.49 -25.07
N HIS A 42 -28.59 -8.15 -26.22
CA HIS A 42 -29.78 -8.14 -27.06
C HIS A 42 -30.43 -9.53 -27.07
N GLY A 43 -31.75 -9.52 -26.99
CA GLY A 43 -32.64 -10.68 -27.02
C GLY A 43 -33.49 -10.74 -25.76
N HIS A 44 -34.81 -10.86 -25.78
CA HIS A 44 -35.84 -10.97 -26.83
C HIS A 44 -37.16 -10.81 -26.03
N GLY A 45 -38.13 -10.00 -26.50
CA GLY A 45 -39.40 -9.76 -25.78
C GLY A 45 -40.38 -10.93 -25.88
N PRO A 46 -41.70 -10.69 -25.85
CA PRO A 46 -42.50 -9.87 -24.92
C PRO A 46 -43.53 -10.76 -24.19
N ASP A 47 -43.92 -10.45 -22.97
CA ASP A 47 -45.19 -10.97 -22.45
C ASP A 47 -45.94 -9.91 -21.67
N ALA A 48 -47.13 -9.61 -22.19
CA ALA A 48 -48.05 -8.62 -21.69
C ALA A 48 -48.85 -9.26 -20.55
N ALA A 49 -48.52 -8.89 -19.32
CA ALA A 49 -49.40 -9.05 -18.18
C ALA A 49 -49.51 -7.71 -17.46
N GLU A 50 -50.47 -6.93 -17.93
CA GLU A 50 -51.43 -6.20 -17.10
C GLU A 50 -50.88 -5.63 -15.78
N LEU A 51 -50.32 -4.43 -15.86
CA LEU A 51 -50.04 -3.60 -14.68
C LEU A 51 -51.04 -2.45 -14.64
N ASP A 52 -51.96 -2.56 -13.68
CA ASP A 52 -52.90 -1.54 -13.19
C ASP A 52 -52.19 -0.17 -12.99
N PRO A 53 -52.56 0.88 -13.75
CA PRO A 53 -51.95 2.20 -13.61
C PRO A 53 -52.44 2.99 -12.38
N GLY A 54 -53.22 2.40 -11.47
CA GLY A 54 -53.88 3.11 -10.37
C GLY A 54 -53.14 3.19 -9.03
N ARG A 55 -51.98 2.55 -8.84
CA ARG A 55 -51.36 2.39 -7.50
C ARG A 55 -49.88 2.75 -7.38
N ILE A 56 -49.44 3.84 -8.04
CA ILE A 56 -48.23 4.53 -7.58
C ILE A 56 -48.61 5.38 -6.37
N GLY A 57 -48.69 4.73 -5.21
CA GLY A 57 -48.64 5.41 -3.93
C GLY A 57 -47.29 6.10 -3.80
N VAL A 58 -47.24 7.39 -4.13
CA VAL A 58 -46.18 8.32 -3.74
C VAL A 58 -46.29 8.63 -2.25
N ALA A 59 -46.32 7.60 -1.42
CA ALA A 59 -46.30 7.71 0.03
C ALA A 59 -44.98 7.08 0.51
N GLY A 60 -44.01 7.93 0.87
CA GLY A 60 -42.79 7.45 1.53
C GLY A 60 -41.46 8.02 1.04
N LEU A 61 -41.43 9.06 0.20
CA LEU A 61 -40.27 9.97 0.18
C LEU A 61 -40.35 10.90 1.40
N GLU A 62 -40.46 10.28 2.58
CA GLU A 62 -40.15 10.91 3.85
C GLU A 62 -38.77 11.53 3.67
N HIS A 63 -38.71 12.84 3.86
CA HIS A 63 -37.49 13.63 3.85
C HIS A 63 -36.36 12.84 4.51
N ALA A 64 -35.44 12.30 3.72
CA ALA A 64 -34.12 11.94 4.20
C ALA A 64 -33.46 13.26 4.62
N ARG A 65 -33.76 13.70 5.85
CA ARG A 65 -33.10 14.83 6.49
C ARG A 65 -31.61 14.60 6.30
N PRO A 66 -30.87 15.53 5.69
CA PRO A 66 -29.44 15.33 5.49
C PRO A 66 -28.81 15.01 6.84
N PRO A 67 -27.89 14.03 6.90
CA PRO A 67 -27.21 13.69 8.14
C PRO A 67 -26.67 14.99 8.74
N SER A 68 -26.87 15.18 10.06
CA SER A 68 -26.36 16.38 10.72
C SER A 68 -24.84 16.44 10.56
N LEU A 69 -24.29 17.65 10.61
CA LEU A 69 -22.85 17.84 10.65
C LEU A 69 -22.20 16.97 11.74
N ASP A 70 -22.82 16.90 12.92
CA ASP A 70 -22.36 16.05 14.02
C ASP A 70 -22.34 14.55 13.68
N ALA A 71 -23.35 14.07 12.93
CA ALA A 71 -23.41 12.66 12.51
C ALA A 71 -22.31 12.37 11.46
N PHE A 72 -22.07 13.31 10.56
CA PHE A 72 -20.99 13.23 9.59
C PHE A 72 -19.60 13.23 10.28
N GLU A 73 -19.37 14.14 11.22
CA GLU A 73 -18.12 14.22 11.98
C GLU A 73 -17.83 12.94 12.78
N ARG A 74 -18.85 12.34 13.41
CA ARG A 74 -18.72 11.04 14.08
C ARG A 74 -18.33 9.93 13.11
N THR A 75 -18.99 9.86 11.95
CA THR A 75 -18.70 8.87 10.92
C THR A 75 -17.26 9.02 10.40
N LEU A 76 -16.78 10.25 10.21
CA LEU A 76 -15.41 10.52 9.81
C LEU A 76 -14.39 10.12 10.90
N ALA A 77 -14.70 10.41 12.17
CA ALA A 77 -13.86 10.04 13.30
C ALA A 77 -13.77 8.50 13.47
N GLU A 78 -14.88 7.79 13.27
CA GLU A 78 -14.92 6.33 13.25
C GLU A 78 -14.11 5.75 12.10
N ALA A 79 -14.31 6.25 10.88
CA ALA A 79 -13.54 5.83 9.72
C ALA A 79 -12.03 6.06 9.89
N ARG A 80 -11.64 7.18 10.53
CA ARG A 80 -10.24 7.45 10.86
C ARG A 80 -9.69 6.45 11.87
N ARG A 81 -10.42 6.16 12.95
CA ARG A 81 -10.01 5.16 13.94
C ARG A 81 -9.87 3.77 13.33
N ASP A 82 -10.79 3.35 12.47
CA ASP A 82 -10.70 2.09 11.75
C ASP A 82 -9.46 2.03 10.84
N GLY A 83 -9.15 3.14 10.16
CA GLY A 83 -7.91 3.30 9.40
C GLY A 83 -6.67 3.12 10.27
N GLU A 84 -6.61 3.82 11.41
CA GLU A 84 -5.50 3.73 12.37
C GLU A 84 -5.31 2.31 12.92
N ILE A 85 -6.40 1.59 13.23
CA ILE A 85 -6.35 0.20 13.71
C ILE A 85 -5.79 -0.73 12.62
N ARG A 86 -6.24 -0.55 11.37
CA ARG A 86 -5.75 -1.34 10.23
C ARG A 86 -4.26 -1.10 9.98
N ASP A 87 -3.84 0.17 10.01
CA ASP A 87 -2.43 0.54 9.81
C ASP A 87 -1.54 -0.01 10.93
N ALA A 88 -2.01 0.04 12.18
CA ALA A 88 -1.32 -0.56 13.32
C ALA A 88 -1.21 -2.09 13.21
N ALA A 89 -2.30 -2.77 12.81
CA ALA A 89 -2.29 -4.23 12.60
C ALA A 89 -1.28 -4.64 11.53
N ARG A 90 -1.23 -3.88 10.43
CA ARG A 90 -0.29 -4.09 9.33
C ARG A 90 1.16 -3.85 9.77
N ALA A 91 1.43 -2.76 10.49
CA ALA A 91 2.75 -2.46 11.00
C ALA A 91 3.24 -3.56 11.96
N LEU A 92 2.37 -4.03 12.86
CA LEU A 92 2.67 -5.13 13.77
C LEU A 92 2.98 -6.42 13.00
N THR A 93 2.16 -6.76 12.01
CA THR A 93 2.36 -7.95 11.18
C THR A 93 3.68 -7.89 10.41
N SER A 94 3.96 -6.74 9.79
CA SER A 94 5.20 -6.49 9.06
C SER A 94 6.41 -6.69 9.98
N GLN A 95 6.45 -5.95 11.09
CA GLN A 95 7.63 -5.90 11.96
C GLN A 95 7.84 -7.18 12.77
N ALA A 96 6.77 -7.77 13.31
CA ALA A 96 6.88 -8.88 14.25
C ALA A 96 6.85 -10.26 13.59
N LEU A 97 6.24 -10.40 12.40
CA LEU A 97 6.02 -11.71 11.78
C LEU A 97 6.77 -11.85 10.46
N VAL A 98 6.66 -10.88 9.56
CA VAL A 98 7.18 -11.02 8.20
C VAL A 98 8.67 -10.70 8.13
N LEU A 99 9.08 -9.56 8.70
CA LEU A 99 10.47 -9.10 8.66
C LEU A 99 11.47 -10.13 9.21
N PRO A 100 11.22 -10.80 10.36
CA PRO A 100 12.15 -11.81 10.86
C PRO A 100 12.31 -13.01 9.92
N VAL A 101 11.25 -13.41 9.22
CA VAL A 101 11.30 -14.50 8.23
C VAL A 101 12.15 -14.09 7.03
N LEU A 102 12.01 -12.85 6.53
CA LEU A 102 12.83 -12.35 5.43
C LEU A 102 14.32 -12.29 5.82
N GLN A 103 14.62 -11.86 7.05
CA GLN A 103 15.98 -11.86 7.58
C GLN A 103 16.55 -13.27 7.70
N GLN A 104 15.76 -14.25 8.13
CA GLN A 104 16.18 -15.66 8.18
C GLN A 104 16.43 -16.24 6.78
N LEU A 105 15.56 -15.96 5.81
CA LEU A 105 15.74 -16.39 4.41
C LEU A 105 16.99 -15.77 3.78
N ARG A 106 17.26 -14.51 4.08
CA ARG A 106 18.47 -13.80 3.67
C ARG A 106 19.72 -14.43 4.28
N ALA A 107 19.70 -14.70 5.58
CA ALA A 107 20.80 -15.37 6.27
C ALA A 107 21.03 -16.81 5.75
N GLY A 108 19.96 -17.48 5.31
CA GLY A 108 20.00 -18.81 4.69
C GLY A 108 20.43 -18.85 3.22
N SER A 109 20.64 -17.69 2.58
CA SER A 109 21.14 -17.54 1.21
C SER A 109 20.24 -18.12 0.09
N LEU A 110 19.33 -17.27 -0.40
CA LEU A 110 18.69 -17.38 -1.72
C LEU A 110 19.38 -16.45 -2.76
N ALA A 111 20.68 -16.19 -2.59
CA ALA A 111 21.37 -15.17 -3.36
C ALA A 111 21.88 -15.69 -4.71
N TRP A 112 20.96 -16.14 -5.58
CA TRP A 112 21.24 -16.43 -6.98
C TRP A 112 20.93 -15.18 -7.82
N GLY A 113 21.95 -14.38 -8.13
CA GLY A 113 21.82 -13.21 -9.00
C GLY A 113 22.70 -12.01 -8.59
N PRO A 114 22.47 -10.81 -9.16
CA PRO A 114 23.26 -9.59 -8.92
C PRO A 114 23.22 -9.06 -7.47
N PHE A 115 22.43 -9.70 -6.60
CA PHE A 115 22.31 -9.40 -5.16
C PHE A 115 23.07 -10.38 -4.26
N ARG A 116 23.94 -11.23 -4.83
CA ARG A 116 24.87 -12.08 -4.07
C ARG A 116 25.73 -11.24 -3.14
N ASP A 117 25.93 -11.68 -1.89
CA ASP A 117 26.72 -11.05 -0.82
C ASP A 117 27.77 -10.02 -1.31
N ASN A 118 27.30 -8.81 -1.59
CA ASN A 118 28.11 -7.70 -2.05
C ASN A 118 27.74 -6.44 -1.27
N GLU A 119 28.63 -5.47 -1.22
CA GLU A 119 28.48 -4.29 -0.36
C GLU A 119 27.20 -3.50 -0.67
N ALA A 120 26.80 -3.42 -1.94
CA ALA A 120 25.53 -2.81 -2.33
C ALA A 120 24.34 -3.61 -1.79
N ALA A 121 24.33 -4.93 -1.91
CA ALA A 121 23.28 -5.79 -1.39
C ALA A 121 23.14 -5.66 0.14
N LYS A 122 24.25 -5.50 0.87
CA LYS A 122 24.24 -5.26 2.32
C LYS A 122 23.64 -3.90 2.68
N ALA A 123 23.95 -2.86 1.91
CA ALA A 123 23.41 -1.52 2.13
C ALA A 123 21.89 -1.44 1.86
N PHE A 124 21.41 -2.10 0.79
CA PHE A 124 20.00 -2.06 0.41
C PHE A 124 19.15 -3.16 1.06
N ALA A 125 19.79 -4.17 1.67
CA ALA A 125 19.14 -5.29 2.32
C ALA A 125 18.01 -4.88 3.28
N PRO A 126 18.25 -3.99 4.26
CA PRO A 126 17.22 -3.63 5.24
C PRO A 126 16.05 -2.88 4.63
N LEU A 127 16.33 -1.99 3.66
CA LEU A 127 15.29 -1.22 2.96
C LEU A 127 14.41 -2.12 2.09
N LEU A 128 15.02 -3.08 1.41
CA LEU A 128 14.30 -4.07 0.61
C LEU A 128 13.45 -4.99 1.49
N ASP A 129 14.01 -5.49 2.59
CA ASP A 129 13.28 -6.30 3.57
C ASP A 129 12.06 -5.57 4.11
N GLN A 130 12.24 -4.30 4.49
CA GLN A 130 11.16 -3.48 4.99
C GLN A 130 10.06 -3.31 3.93
N ALA A 131 10.43 -2.98 2.69
CA ALA A 131 9.47 -2.78 1.61
C ALA A 131 8.70 -4.08 1.25
N ILE A 132 9.40 -5.22 1.21
CA ILE A 132 8.77 -6.53 0.98
C ILE A 132 7.85 -6.88 2.15
N SER A 133 8.32 -6.68 3.38
CA SER A 133 7.57 -6.94 4.60
C SER A 133 6.27 -6.14 4.64
N ASP A 134 6.34 -4.84 4.37
CA ASP A 134 5.18 -3.95 4.34
C ASP A 134 4.22 -4.32 3.22
N ARG A 135 4.72 -4.77 2.07
CA ARG A 135 3.90 -5.22 0.94
C ARG A 135 3.18 -6.54 1.25
N ILE A 136 3.88 -7.47 1.89
CA ILE A 136 3.31 -8.75 2.33
C ILE A 136 2.23 -8.48 3.37
N ALA A 137 2.50 -7.69 4.41
CA ALA A 137 1.51 -7.35 5.44
C ALA A 137 0.26 -6.62 4.88
N ALA A 138 0.40 -5.92 3.75
CA ALA A 138 -0.72 -5.30 3.02
C ALA A 138 -1.58 -6.28 2.23
N SER A 139 -1.09 -7.50 2.02
CA SER A 139 -1.69 -8.44 1.10
C SER A 139 -2.98 -9.00 1.70
N PRO A 140 -4.12 -8.94 0.98
CA PRO A 140 -5.39 -9.49 1.46
C PRO A 140 -5.40 -11.02 1.53
N ARG A 141 -4.28 -11.68 1.16
CA ARG A 141 -4.11 -13.12 1.28
C ARG A 141 -3.63 -13.54 2.66
N LEU A 142 -3.14 -12.60 3.47
CA LEU A 142 -2.62 -12.88 4.80
C LEU A 142 -3.69 -12.65 5.86
N GLY A 143 -4.55 -13.67 6.03
CA GLY A 143 -5.64 -13.68 7.03
C GLY A 143 -5.22 -13.32 8.47
N VAL A 144 -3.92 -13.32 8.78
CA VAL A 144 -3.38 -12.94 10.09
C VAL A 144 -3.52 -11.44 10.36
N THR A 145 -3.38 -10.58 9.33
CA THR A 145 -3.50 -9.13 9.50
C THR A 145 -4.91 -8.76 9.93
N GLU A 146 -5.93 -9.37 9.30
CA GLU A 146 -7.35 -9.15 9.64
C GLU A 146 -7.67 -9.67 11.04
N ARG A 147 -7.06 -10.78 11.46
CA ARG A 147 -7.23 -11.30 12.83
C ARG A 147 -6.61 -10.38 13.88
N ILE A 148 -5.46 -9.79 13.57
CA ILE A 148 -4.84 -8.79 14.44
C ILE A 148 -5.69 -7.52 14.47
N GLU A 149 -6.21 -7.07 13.33
CA GLU A 149 -7.13 -5.93 13.22
C GLU A 149 -8.38 -6.15 14.08
N GLU A 150 -9.02 -7.32 13.96
CA GLU A 150 -10.20 -7.71 14.73
C GLU A 150 -9.91 -7.71 16.24
N ARG A 151 -8.74 -8.23 16.66
CA ARG A 151 -8.32 -8.22 18.06
C ARG A 151 -7.99 -6.83 18.59
N LEU A 152 -7.37 -5.97 17.78
CA LEU A 152 -7.09 -4.59 18.14
C LEU A 152 -8.40 -3.79 18.27
N ARG A 153 -9.33 -3.95 17.33
CA ARG A 153 -10.67 -3.34 17.38
C ARG A 153 -11.44 -3.76 18.62
N ALA A 154 -11.45 -5.06 18.95
CA ALA A 154 -12.13 -5.56 20.14
C ALA A 154 -11.52 -5.02 21.45
N ARG A 155 -10.22 -4.70 21.46
CA ARG A 155 -9.53 -4.14 22.63
C ARG A 155 -9.77 -2.64 22.80
N THR A 156 -9.85 -1.89 21.71
CA THR A 156 -10.05 -0.44 21.73
C THR A 156 -11.50 -0.04 21.95
N GLN A 157 -12.44 -0.97 21.74
CA GLN A 157 -13.83 -0.75 22.14
C GLN A 157 -13.96 -0.80 23.68
N PRO A 158 -14.54 0.23 24.30
CA PRO A 158 -14.79 0.22 25.74
C PRO A 158 -15.75 -0.93 26.03
N SER A 159 -15.31 -1.90 26.84
CA SER A 159 -16.13 -3.02 27.27
C SER A 159 -17.29 -2.49 28.11
N ALA A 160 -18.48 -2.37 27.52
CA ALA A 160 -19.67 -1.79 28.15
C ALA A 160 -20.30 -2.69 29.24
N SER A 161 -19.63 -3.77 29.69
CA SER A 161 -20.26 -4.85 30.46
C SER A 161 -19.69 -5.12 31.86
N THR A 162 -18.81 -4.28 32.41
CA THR A 162 -18.22 -4.53 33.75
C THR A 162 -18.90 -3.74 34.89
N GLN A 163 -19.82 -2.81 34.62
CA GLN A 163 -20.42 -1.95 35.67
C GLN A 163 -21.69 -2.49 36.36
N GLY A 164 -22.19 -3.68 36.03
CA GLY A 164 -23.47 -4.20 36.59
C GLY A 164 -23.37 -5.33 37.62
N ARG A 165 -22.18 -5.84 37.96
CA ARG A 165 -22.02 -7.11 38.69
C ARG A 165 -21.25 -6.97 40.01
N ALA A 166 -21.55 -5.92 40.76
CA ALA A 166 -20.96 -5.67 42.09
C ALA A 166 -22.02 -5.26 43.14
N LEU A 167 -23.21 -5.87 43.11
CA LEU A 167 -24.19 -5.82 44.20
C LEU A 167 -25.04 -7.11 44.16
N ALA A 168 -24.61 -8.15 44.86
CA ALA A 168 -25.43 -9.28 45.30
C ALA A 168 -24.76 -9.94 46.50
#